data_AF-A0A3R6VHB0-F1
#
_entry.id   AF-A0A3R6VHB0-F1
#
_cell.length_a   1.000
_cell.length_b   1.000
_cell.length_c   1.000
_cell.angle_alpha   90.00
_cell.angle_beta   90.00
_cell.angle_gamma   90.00
#
_symmetry.space_group_name_H-M   'P 1'
#
loop_
_entity.id
_entity.type
_entity.pdbx_description
1 polymer ?
#
loop_
_entity_poly.entity_id
_entity_poly.type
_entity_poly.pdbx_seq_one_letter_code
_entity_poly.pdbx_strand_id
1 'polypeptide(L)'
;MKRIIFCLLTFMVLSCSKTIEPSLGLYPVYFEVNLNTEWRLQASQASKIFTEKNTNQHDARFGLGGILVYNGFSNNGGSQNVYYAFDAACPYEASSNVTVEVQDGVFAVCPKCGSKYDISNGVGNPMEGPATKVLQHYRVDQTDKTLLIRNY
;
A
#
# COMPACT_ATOMS: atom_id res chain seq x y z
N MET A 1 -27.65 -6.85 52.95
CA MET A 1 -26.36 -7.37 52.44
C MET A 1 -26.60 -7.96 51.06
N LYS A 2 -26.47 -7.17 49.99
CA LYS A 2 -25.29 -7.20 49.08
C LYS A 2 -24.94 -8.60 48.55
N ARG A 3 -25.88 -9.28 47.90
CA ARG A 3 -25.58 -10.53 47.16
C ARG A 3 -26.55 -10.61 45.97
N ILE A 4 -26.17 -10.05 44.83
CA ILE A 4 -26.73 -10.24 43.47
C ILE A 4 -26.06 -9.25 42.48
N ILE A 5 -25.29 -8.27 42.94
CA ILE A 5 -24.60 -7.28 42.07
C ILE A 5 -23.20 -7.77 41.60
N PHE A 6 -22.83 -9.03 41.87
CA PHE A 6 -21.46 -9.50 41.58
C PHE A 6 -21.33 -10.33 40.27
N CYS A 7 -22.43 -10.64 39.57
CA CYS A 7 -22.38 -11.45 38.35
C CYS A 7 -22.38 -10.66 37.02
N LEU A 8 -22.56 -9.35 37.03
CA LEU A 8 -22.59 -8.55 35.79
C LEU A 8 -21.25 -7.88 35.42
N LEU A 9 -20.22 -8.02 36.26
CA LEU A 9 -18.94 -7.30 36.12
C LEU A 9 -17.82 -8.12 35.46
N THR A 10 -18.07 -9.37 35.08
CA THR A 10 -17.04 -10.28 34.55
C THR A 10 -17.04 -10.47 33.03
N PHE A 11 -17.89 -9.76 32.28
CA PHE A 11 -18.04 -9.97 30.84
C PHE A 11 -17.41 -8.91 29.91
N MET A 12 -16.65 -7.94 30.43
CA MET A 12 -16.31 -6.72 29.67
C MET A 12 -14.82 -6.52 29.30
N VAL A 13 -13.99 -7.57 29.28
CA VAL A 13 -12.53 -7.40 29.01
C VAL A 13 -11.99 -8.26 27.86
N LEU A 14 -12.79 -8.49 26.82
CA LEU A 14 -12.31 -8.99 25.53
C LEU A 14 -12.48 -7.94 24.44
N SER A 15 -11.96 -6.73 24.69
CA SER A 15 -11.72 -5.78 23.59
C SER A 15 -10.48 -6.26 22.85
N CYS A 16 -10.68 -7.11 21.84
CA CYS A 16 -9.65 -7.52 20.92
C CYS A 16 -9.35 -6.32 20.01
N SER A 17 -8.40 -5.46 20.41
CA SER A 17 -7.84 -4.49 19.48
C SER A 17 -7.10 -5.29 18.41
N LYS A 18 -7.70 -5.45 17.23
CA LYS A 18 -6.99 -5.98 16.07
C LYS A 18 -5.84 -5.01 15.77
N THR A 19 -4.64 -5.35 16.19
CA THR A 19 -3.43 -4.67 15.72
C THR A 19 -3.27 -5.04 14.25
N ILE A 20 -3.36 -4.06 13.36
CA ILE A 20 -3.10 -4.26 11.94
C ILE A 20 -1.61 -4.53 11.83
N GLU A 21 -1.23 -5.79 11.64
CA GLU A 21 0.16 -6.16 11.40
C GLU A 21 0.56 -5.72 9.99
N PRO A 22 1.75 -5.09 9.83
CA PRO A 22 2.25 -4.77 8.50
C PRO A 22 2.46 -6.06 7.70
N SER A 23 2.26 -5.94 6.39
CA SER A 23 2.36 -7.10 5.50
C SER A 23 3.81 -7.49 5.21
N LEU A 24 4.71 -6.52 5.36
CA LEU A 24 6.17 -6.67 5.33
C LEU A 24 6.76 -6.18 6.66
N GLY A 25 8.10 -6.24 6.78
CA GLY A 25 8.80 -5.54 7.87
C GLY A 25 8.54 -4.03 7.86
N LEU A 26 8.83 -3.36 8.98
CA LEU A 26 8.73 -1.91 9.09
C LEU A 26 9.94 -1.26 8.40
N TYR A 27 9.75 -0.84 7.15
CA TYR A 27 10.72 -0.05 6.39
C TYR A 27 10.33 1.43 6.45
N PRO A 28 11.24 2.37 6.80
CA PRO A 28 10.90 3.78 6.74
C PRO A 28 10.62 4.18 5.29
N VAL A 29 9.52 4.88 5.04
CA VAL A 29 9.17 5.37 3.70
C VAL A 29 8.98 6.87 3.73
N TYR A 30 9.67 7.54 2.82
CA TYR A 30 9.58 8.97 2.58
C TYR A 30 10.02 9.24 1.15
N PHE A 31 9.08 9.57 0.27
CA PHE A 31 9.40 9.79 -1.14
C PHE A 31 8.44 10.81 -1.74
N GLU A 32 8.97 11.70 -2.58
CA GLU A 32 8.17 12.72 -3.26
C GLU A 32 8.12 12.45 -4.75
N VAL A 33 6.92 12.54 -5.32
CA VAL A 33 6.68 12.42 -6.76
C VAL A 33 6.16 13.74 -7.27
N ASN A 34 6.91 14.38 -8.17
CA ASN A 34 6.44 15.54 -8.91
C ASN A 34 5.73 15.07 -10.19
N LEU A 35 4.42 15.26 -10.27
CA LEU A 35 3.60 14.85 -11.40
C LEU A 35 3.87 15.66 -12.68
N ASN A 36 4.56 16.80 -12.62
CA ASN A 36 4.99 17.51 -13.82
C ASN A 36 6.14 16.77 -14.50
N THR A 37 7.09 16.24 -13.72
CA THR A 37 8.19 15.42 -14.26
C THR A 37 7.70 14.01 -14.58
N GLU A 38 6.82 13.46 -13.74
CA GLU A 38 6.18 12.16 -13.92
C GLU A 38 4.81 12.27 -14.60
N TRP A 39 4.72 13.07 -15.67
CA TRP A 39 3.45 13.41 -16.33
C TRP A 39 2.65 12.20 -16.80
N ARG A 40 3.31 11.08 -17.12
CA ARG A 40 2.65 9.83 -17.50
C ARG A 40 1.80 9.23 -16.37
N LEU A 41 2.16 9.45 -15.12
CA LEU A 41 1.35 9.02 -13.97
C LEU A 41 0.02 9.75 -13.86
N GLN A 42 -0.17 10.87 -14.57
CA GLN A 42 -1.45 11.60 -14.56
C GLN A 42 -2.53 10.93 -15.40
N ALA A 43 -2.19 9.95 -16.26
CA ALA A 43 -3.17 9.19 -17.01
C ALA A 43 -3.94 8.22 -16.09
N SER A 44 -5.21 7.99 -16.39
CA SER A 44 -6.04 7.04 -15.64
C SER A 44 -5.39 5.64 -15.64
N GLN A 45 -5.34 5.01 -14.48
CA GLN A 45 -4.75 3.68 -14.26
C GLN A 45 -3.25 3.58 -14.61
N ALA A 46 -2.56 4.73 -14.73
CA ALA A 46 -1.12 4.73 -14.89
C ALA A 46 -0.43 4.29 -13.60
N SER A 47 0.69 3.59 -13.76
CA SER A 47 1.53 3.17 -12.65
C SER A 47 3.01 3.33 -12.96
N LYS A 48 3.83 3.41 -11.91
CA LYS A 48 5.28 3.41 -12.00
C LYS A 48 5.88 2.88 -10.70
N ILE A 49 6.92 2.07 -10.84
CA ILE A 49 7.74 1.60 -9.71
C ILE A 49 8.97 2.50 -9.59
N PHE A 50 9.13 3.10 -8.42
CA PHE A 50 10.27 3.92 -8.04
C PHE A 50 11.20 3.15 -7.10
N THR A 51 12.50 3.31 -7.31
CA THR A 51 13.57 2.69 -6.53
C THR A 51 14.70 3.70 -6.36
N GLU A 52 15.63 3.43 -5.46
CA GLU A 52 16.86 4.23 -5.33
C GLU A 52 17.64 4.33 -6.64
N LYS A 53 17.56 3.31 -7.51
CA LYS A 53 18.31 3.26 -8.78
C LYS A 53 17.72 4.15 -9.88
N ASN A 54 16.44 4.49 -9.79
CA ASN A 54 15.75 5.25 -10.83
C ASN A 54 15.20 6.61 -10.33
N THR A 55 15.69 7.06 -9.17
CA THR A 55 15.39 8.35 -8.57
C THR A 55 16.69 9.03 -8.14
N ASN A 56 16.70 10.37 -8.13
CA ASN A 56 17.87 11.17 -7.70
C ASN A 56 17.59 11.93 -6.39
N GLN A 57 16.58 11.52 -5.62
CA GLN A 57 16.20 12.19 -4.38
C GLN A 57 17.03 11.63 -3.22
N HIS A 58 18.00 12.41 -2.75
CA HIS A 58 18.98 12.00 -1.73
C HIS A 58 18.34 11.54 -0.41
N ASP A 59 17.29 12.22 0.03
CA ASP A 59 16.63 11.93 1.31
C ASP A 59 15.47 10.93 1.16
N ALA A 60 15.29 10.34 -0.03
CA ALA A 60 14.25 9.36 -0.25
C ALA A 60 14.53 8.07 0.53
N ARG A 61 13.46 7.49 1.08
CA ARG A 61 13.44 6.18 1.71
C ARG A 61 12.36 5.35 1.04
N PHE A 62 12.74 4.16 0.59
CA PHE A 62 11.87 3.26 -0.16
C PHE A 62 11.47 2.05 0.70
N GLY A 63 10.34 1.45 0.31
CA GLY A 63 9.96 0.11 0.77
C GLY A 63 10.98 -0.96 0.34
N LEU A 64 10.75 -2.19 0.77
CA LEU A 64 11.63 -3.33 0.51
C LEU A 64 11.93 -3.52 -0.98
N GLY A 65 10.91 -3.46 -1.84
CA GLY A 65 11.03 -3.60 -3.29
C GLY A 65 11.08 -2.28 -4.04
N GLY A 66 11.04 -1.14 -3.35
CA GLY A 66 10.70 0.15 -3.95
C GLY A 66 9.25 0.57 -3.66
N ILE A 67 8.76 1.57 -4.38
CA ILE A 67 7.41 2.12 -4.23
C ILE A 67 6.69 2.05 -5.57
N LEU A 68 5.62 1.26 -5.64
CA LEU A 68 4.64 1.26 -6.72
C LEU A 68 3.65 2.39 -6.49
N VAL A 69 3.65 3.41 -7.36
CA VAL A 69 2.62 4.46 -7.39
C VAL A 69 1.62 4.15 -8.49
N TYR A 70 0.33 4.28 -8.18
CA TYR A 70 -0.77 3.96 -9.07
C TYR A 70 -1.85 5.06 -9.03
N ASN A 71 -2.28 5.55 -10.19
CA ASN A 71 -3.41 6.48 -10.33
C ASN A 71 -4.72 5.70 -10.49
N GLY A 72 -5.37 5.40 -9.37
CA GLY A 72 -6.56 4.57 -9.30
C GLY A 72 -7.86 5.33 -9.37
N PHE A 73 -8.93 4.62 -9.01
CA PHE A 73 -10.29 5.17 -9.05
C PHE A 73 -10.62 5.90 -7.74
N SER A 74 -11.32 7.02 -7.84
CA SER A 74 -11.89 7.70 -6.68
C SER A 74 -13.05 6.92 -6.11
N ASN A 75 -12.93 6.50 -4.85
CA ASN A 75 -14.03 5.84 -4.12
C ASN A 75 -15.23 6.79 -3.84
N ASN A 76 -15.07 8.09 -4.09
CA ASN A 76 -16.09 9.12 -3.86
C ASN A 76 -16.80 9.60 -5.14
N GLY A 77 -16.61 8.90 -6.27
CA GLY A 77 -17.33 9.20 -7.53
C GLY A 77 -16.91 10.50 -8.24
N GLY A 78 -15.79 11.11 -7.86
CA GLY A 78 -15.26 12.31 -8.51
C GLY A 78 -14.31 11.98 -9.67
N SER A 79 -14.25 12.87 -10.66
CA SER A 79 -13.32 12.78 -11.83
C SER A 79 -11.87 13.16 -11.51
N GLN A 80 -11.49 13.19 -10.24
CA GLN A 80 -10.15 13.57 -9.81
C GLN A 80 -9.25 12.33 -9.73
N ASN A 81 -8.01 12.47 -10.19
CA ASN A 81 -6.97 11.46 -10.00
C ASN A 81 -6.82 11.16 -8.51
N VAL A 82 -6.77 9.88 -8.15
CA VAL A 82 -6.52 9.43 -6.79
C VAL A 82 -5.32 8.51 -6.82
N TYR A 83 -4.28 8.87 -6.09
CA TYR A 83 -3.03 8.14 -6.10
C TYR A 83 -2.93 7.22 -4.89
N TYR A 84 -2.55 5.98 -5.18
CA TYR A 84 -2.26 4.95 -4.20
C TYR A 84 -0.78 4.57 -4.30
N ALA A 85 -0.19 4.19 -3.17
CA ALA A 85 1.21 3.79 -3.11
C ALA A 85 1.34 2.47 -2.35
N PHE A 86 2.19 1.59 -2.86
CA PHE A 86 2.47 0.28 -2.28
C PHE A 86 3.96 -0.02 -2.29
N ASP A 87 4.41 -0.91 -1.41
CA ASP A 87 5.69 -1.60 -1.57
C ASP A 87 5.62 -2.44 -2.83
N ALA A 88 6.65 -2.36 -3.67
CA ALA A 88 6.71 -3.19 -4.86
C ALA A 88 7.07 -4.65 -4.55
N ALA A 89 7.60 -4.96 -3.36
CA ALA A 89 7.91 -6.33 -2.97
C ALA A 89 6.63 -7.15 -2.70
N CYS A 90 6.62 -8.39 -3.19
CA CYS A 90 5.56 -9.34 -2.88
C CYS A 90 5.62 -9.73 -1.37
N PRO A 91 4.52 -9.56 -0.59
CA PRO A 91 4.47 -9.92 0.83
C PRO A 91 4.72 -11.41 1.13
N TYR A 92 4.38 -12.29 0.18
CA TYR A 92 4.62 -13.73 0.33
C TYR A 92 6.11 -14.08 0.21
N GLU A 93 6.81 -13.41 -0.71
CA GLU A 93 8.23 -13.64 -0.97
C GLU A 93 9.14 -12.84 -0.02
N ALA A 94 8.64 -11.71 0.48
CA ALA A 94 9.33 -10.81 1.40
C ALA A 94 10.78 -10.50 0.98
N SER A 95 10.99 -10.23 -0.31
CA SER A 95 12.31 -10.03 -0.90
C SER A 95 12.35 -8.76 -1.76
N SER A 96 13.41 -7.97 -1.59
CA SER A 96 13.69 -6.78 -2.41
C SER A 96 13.95 -7.09 -3.88
N ASN A 97 14.33 -8.33 -4.20
CA ASN A 97 14.61 -8.77 -5.56
C ASN A 97 13.38 -9.32 -6.29
N VAL A 98 12.23 -9.42 -5.61
CA VAL A 98 10.99 -9.95 -6.19
C VAL A 98 9.91 -8.87 -6.13
N THR A 99 9.91 -8.04 -7.17
CA THR A 99 8.94 -6.95 -7.34
C THR A 99 7.75 -7.40 -8.18
N VAL A 100 6.57 -6.91 -7.84
CA VAL A 100 5.34 -7.11 -8.63
C VAL A 100 5.40 -6.35 -9.96
N GLU A 101 4.63 -6.82 -10.93
CA GLU A 101 4.41 -6.17 -12.22
C GLU A 101 2.94 -5.80 -12.38
N VAL A 102 2.65 -4.62 -12.92
CA VAL A 102 1.26 -4.20 -13.15
C VAL A 102 0.73 -4.81 -14.45
N GLN A 103 -0.39 -5.53 -14.35
CA GLN A 103 -1.10 -6.20 -15.43
C GLN A 103 -2.55 -5.71 -15.50
N ASP A 104 -3.09 -5.63 -16.71
CA ASP A 104 -4.46 -5.17 -17.01
C ASP A 104 -4.83 -3.79 -16.42
N GLY A 105 -3.82 -2.99 -16.06
CA GLY A 105 -3.98 -1.66 -15.46
C GLY A 105 -4.41 -1.65 -13.99
N VAL A 106 -4.93 -2.74 -13.44
CA VAL A 106 -5.56 -2.77 -12.11
C VAL A 106 -5.01 -3.85 -11.17
N PHE A 107 -4.16 -4.75 -11.68
CA PHE A 107 -3.59 -5.83 -10.90
C PHE A 107 -2.08 -5.70 -10.76
N ALA A 108 -1.55 -5.91 -9.56
CA ALA A 108 -0.13 -6.15 -9.35
C ALA A 108 0.10 -7.67 -9.23
N VAL A 109 1.01 -8.23 -10.03
CA VAL A 109 1.25 -9.68 -10.08
C VAL A 109 2.70 -9.98 -9.73
N CYS A 110 2.91 -10.88 -8.76
CA CYS A 110 4.24 -11.36 -8.43
C CYS A 110 4.69 -12.38 -9.50
N PRO A 111 5.80 -12.14 -10.21
CA PRO A 111 6.28 -13.05 -11.26
C PRO A 111 6.83 -14.38 -10.70
N LYS A 112 7.12 -14.46 -9.39
CA LYS A 112 7.72 -15.65 -8.76
C LYS A 112 6.68 -16.63 -8.20
N CYS A 113 5.78 -16.15 -7.34
CA CYS A 113 4.76 -17.01 -6.73
C CYS A 113 3.40 -16.97 -7.45
N GLY A 114 3.22 -16.07 -8.41
CA GLY A 114 1.97 -15.90 -9.15
C GLY A 114 0.86 -15.17 -8.37
N SER A 115 1.14 -14.67 -7.16
CA SER A 115 0.12 -13.92 -6.42
C SER A 115 -0.29 -12.64 -7.13
N LYS A 116 -1.61 -12.45 -7.25
CA LYS A 116 -2.25 -11.31 -7.91
C LYS A 116 -2.94 -10.45 -6.86
N TYR A 117 -2.73 -9.15 -6.91
CA TYR A 117 -3.29 -8.17 -5.97
C TYR A 117 -4.13 -7.14 -6.71
N ASP A 118 -5.34 -6.86 -6.22
CA ASP A 118 -6.16 -5.74 -6.70
C ASP A 118 -5.66 -4.43 -6.07
N ILE A 119 -5.12 -3.54 -6.92
CA ILE A 119 -4.61 -2.23 -6.52
C ILE A 119 -5.57 -1.08 -6.85
N SER A 120 -6.72 -1.39 -7.47
CA SER A 120 -7.65 -0.40 -8.05
C SER A 120 -8.20 0.61 -7.03
N ASN A 121 -8.39 0.17 -5.78
CA ASN A 121 -9.04 0.91 -4.70
C ASN A 121 -8.08 1.33 -3.57
N GLY A 122 -6.78 1.11 -3.74
CA GLY A 122 -5.77 1.48 -2.76
C GLY A 122 -5.52 0.49 -1.62
N VAL A 123 -6.21 -0.66 -1.60
CA VAL A 123 -6.06 -1.65 -0.51
C VAL A 123 -4.96 -2.67 -0.79
N GLY A 124 -4.85 -3.16 -2.04
CA GLY A 124 -3.85 -4.17 -2.41
C GLY A 124 -4.27 -5.61 -2.03
N ASN A 125 -5.56 -5.94 -2.10
CA ASN A 125 -6.07 -7.24 -1.67
C ASN A 125 -5.54 -8.39 -2.52
N PRO A 126 -5.07 -9.51 -1.94
CA PRO A 126 -4.72 -10.69 -2.72
C PRO A 126 -5.98 -11.32 -3.30
N MET A 127 -5.97 -11.57 -4.60
CA MET A 127 -7.06 -12.16 -5.38
C MET A 127 -6.76 -13.61 -5.79
N GLU A 128 -5.50 -13.90 -6.09
CA GLU A 128 -5.03 -15.22 -6.52
C GLU A 128 -3.63 -15.52 -5.95
N GLY A 129 -3.24 -16.80 -5.99
CA GLY A 129 -1.94 -17.29 -5.55
C GLY A 129 -1.82 -17.51 -4.03
N PRO A 130 -0.60 -17.78 -3.52
CA PRO A 130 -0.40 -18.22 -2.14
C PRO A 130 -0.38 -17.10 -1.10
N ALA A 131 -0.33 -15.82 -1.50
CA ALA A 131 -0.32 -14.69 -0.57
C ALA A 131 -1.64 -14.55 0.19
N THR A 132 -1.54 -14.44 1.52
CA THR A 132 -2.68 -14.20 2.41
C THR A 132 -2.72 -12.79 2.99
N LYS A 133 -1.62 -12.03 2.84
CA LYS A 133 -1.50 -10.63 3.27
C LYS A 133 -1.69 -9.69 2.08
N VAL A 134 -2.18 -8.48 2.35
CA VAL A 134 -2.31 -7.42 1.35
C VAL A 134 -0.94 -6.93 0.88
N LEU A 135 -0.89 -6.33 -0.30
CA LEU A 135 0.28 -5.56 -0.70
C LEU A 135 0.48 -4.40 0.28
N GLN A 136 1.69 -4.22 0.80
CA GLN A 136 1.94 -3.22 1.83
C GLN A 136 1.67 -1.82 1.27
N HIS A 137 0.60 -1.15 1.71
CA HIS A 137 0.28 0.19 1.26
C HIS A 137 0.98 1.27 2.09
N TYR A 138 1.14 2.45 1.50
CA TYR A 138 1.68 3.65 2.13
C TYR A 138 0.69 4.81 2.02
N ARG A 139 0.80 5.76 2.96
CA ARG A 139 0.00 6.99 2.92
C ARG A 139 0.49 7.88 1.79
N VAL A 140 -0.45 8.42 1.03
CA VAL A 140 -0.20 9.43 0.00
C VAL A 140 -0.89 10.72 0.39
N ASP A 141 -0.11 11.78 0.62
CA ASP A 141 -0.62 13.14 0.80
C ASP A 141 -0.34 13.92 -0.49
N GLN A 142 -1.37 14.37 -1.19
CA GLN A 142 -1.22 15.17 -2.42
C GLN A 142 -1.36 16.67 -2.10
N THR A 143 -0.39 17.46 -2.56
CA THR A 143 -0.46 18.93 -2.59
C THR A 143 -0.15 19.38 -4.01
N ASP A 144 -1.13 19.99 -4.68
CA ASP A 144 -1.05 20.36 -6.10
C ASP A 144 -0.64 19.19 -7.01
N LYS A 145 0.58 19.27 -7.57
CA LYS A 145 1.20 18.26 -8.45
C LYS A 145 2.29 17.45 -7.74
N THR A 146 2.38 17.55 -6.42
CA THR A 146 3.34 16.78 -5.61
C THR A 146 2.60 15.72 -4.81
N LEU A 147 3.06 14.48 -4.90
CA LEU A 147 2.64 13.39 -4.03
C LEU A 147 3.72 13.15 -2.98
N LEU A 148 3.38 13.22 -1.70
CA LEU A 148 4.23 12.82 -0.60
C LEU A 148 3.81 11.42 -0.12
N ILE A 149 4.74 10.47 -0.17
CA ILE A 149 4.50 9.07 0.19
C ILE A 149 5.26 8.74 1.47
N ARG A 150 4.57 8.25 2.51
CA ARG A 150 5.16 7.97 3.83
C ARG A 150 4.40 6.92 4.64
N ASN A 151 5.01 6.42 5.72
CA ASN A 151 4.39 5.49 6.67
C ASN A 151 4.50 5.91 8.14
N TYR A 152 4.74 7.20 8.39
CA TYR A 152 4.75 7.84 9.71
C TYR A 152 4.09 9.23 9.67
#